data_AF-A0A0L0W2T1-F1
#
_entry.id   AF-A0A0L0W2T1-F1
#
_cell.length_a   1.000
_cell.length_b   1.000
_cell.length_c   1.000
_cell.angle_alpha   90.00
_cell.angle_beta   90.00
_cell.angle_gamma   90.00
#
_symmetry.space_group_name_H-M   'P 1'
#
loop_
_entity.id
_entity.type
_entity.pdbx_description
1 polymer ?
#
loop_
_entity_poly.entity_id
_entity_poly.type
_entity_poly.pdbx_seq_one_letter_code
_entity_poly.pdbx_strand_id
1 'polypeptide(L)'
;MLRDFKGGIMMDTHSRIAFGGVAGCGSFGRPADAWKLLMKHEFDLVQVFRWVDNNLFVKTVDSLVNVEQIVARLEELGVKTNPEKVHPFKGEQKYIGFIWNATRKTVRLPGDKRFQQIQQMLSQRAVLLDARMGTPRDGSTPTKPCTRRPRAVARNTTLFQRNPDPTDMGWVGDASTSYGIGILIGQRWAQFQLKEGWNDGPKPKRAIAWLETVAVRLGLIALEELKIRPGKTLIVWTDNTTTESTVEKQRATQPDVNEEWKKIQAMLVNMELDITAKRVTSKENAADALSRGDRTKHNRQHQILISVPFDLD
;
A
#
# COMPACT_ATOMS: atom_id res chain seq x y z
N MET A 1 -28.27 -29.64 -7.56
CA MET A 1 -29.01 -30.78 -6.98
C MET A 1 -28.07 -31.97 -6.99
N LEU A 2 -27.69 -32.48 -5.81
CA LEU A 2 -26.75 -33.61 -5.72
C LEU A 2 -27.51 -34.90 -6.06
N ARG A 3 -26.96 -35.68 -6.98
CA ARG A 3 -27.50 -36.99 -7.38
C ARG A 3 -26.51 -38.09 -7.02
N ASP A 4 -27.02 -39.22 -6.59
CA ASP A 4 -26.20 -40.41 -6.38
C ASP A 4 -25.85 -41.10 -7.72
N PHE A 5 -24.98 -42.10 -7.67
CA PHE A 5 -24.59 -42.90 -8.85
C PHE A 5 -25.73 -43.76 -9.43
N LYS A 6 -26.87 -43.84 -8.73
CA LYS A 6 -28.09 -44.56 -9.13
C LYS A 6 -29.19 -43.61 -9.61
N GLY A 7 -28.90 -42.31 -9.75
CA GLY A 7 -29.86 -41.29 -10.21
C GLY A 7 -30.85 -40.79 -9.14
N GLY A 8 -30.71 -41.24 -7.89
CA GLY A 8 -31.48 -40.77 -6.74
C GLY A 8 -31.10 -39.34 -6.36
N ILE A 9 -32.10 -38.54 -5.95
CA ILE A 9 -31.91 -37.17 -5.49
C ILE A 9 -31.51 -37.21 -4.02
N MET A 10 -30.32 -36.71 -3.70
CA MET A 10 -29.89 -36.55 -2.32
C MET A 10 -30.32 -35.17 -1.80
N MET A 11 -31.11 -35.16 -0.72
CA MET A 11 -31.40 -33.95 0.06
C MET A 11 -30.50 -33.92 1.29
N ASP A 12 -29.85 -32.78 1.54
CA ASP A 12 -29.13 -32.54 2.79
C ASP A 12 -30.16 -32.33 3.91
N THR A 13 -30.31 -33.32 4.78
CA THR A 13 -31.32 -33.33 5.85
C THR A 13 -30.80 -32.77 7.16
N HIS A 14 -29.50 -32.50 7.26
CA HIS A 14 -28.93 -31.79 8.40
C HIS A 14 -28.75 -30.33 7.98
N SER A 15 -28.94 -29.37 8.89
CA SER A 15 -28.75 -27.93 8.64
C SER A 15 -27.28 -27.56 8.35
N ARG A 16 -26.66 -28.21 7.38
CA ARG A 16 -25.29 -28.05 6.93
C ARG A 16 -25.33 -27.27 5.61
N ILE A 17 -24.37 -26.38 5.44
CA ILE A 17 -24.26 -25.57 4.24
C ILE A 17 -23.47 -26.39 3.21
N ALA A 18 -24.13 -26.85 2.16
CA ALA A 18 -23.48 -27.59 1.09
C ALA A 18 -22.48 -26.71 0.30
N PHE A 19 -21.33 -27.30 -0.05
CA PHE A 19 -20.35 -26.67 -0.94
C PHE A 19 -20.96 -26.37 -2.31
N GLY A 20 -20.67 -25.19 -2.88
CA GLY A 20 -21.18 -24.76 -4.19
C GLY A 20 -22.56 -24.09 -4.16
N GLY A 21 -23.19 -23.94 -2.98
CA GLY A 21 -24.38 -23.11 -2.82
C GLY A 21 -24.04 -21.61 -2.92
N VAL A 22 -24.82 -20.86 -3.70
CA VAL A 22 -24.62 -19.41 -3.96
C VAL A 22 -24.55 -18.59 -2.65
N ALA A 23 -25.21 -19.05 -1.58
CA ALA A 23 -25.24 -18.39 -0.28
C ALA A 23 -24.15 -18.86 0.71
N GLY A 24 -23.39 -19.92 0.42
CA GLY A 24 -22.58 -20.60 1.43
C GLY A 24 -21.51 -19.71 2.09
N CYS A 25 -20.80 -18.89 1.29
CA CYS A 25 -19.79 -17.97 1.79
C CYS A 25 -20.38 -16.83 2.66
N GLY A 26 -21.60 -16.38 2.36
CA GLY A 26 -22.29 -15.31 3.11
C GLY A 26 -22.89 -15.81 4.42
N SER A 27 -23.51 -16.99 4.40
CA SER A 27 -24.14 -17.61 5.57
C SER A 27 -23.15 -17.99 6.67
N PHE A 28 -21.91 -18.35 6.30
CA PHE A 28 -20.85 -18.62 7.26
C PHE A 28 -20.25 -17.34 7.90
N GLY A 29 -20.43 -16.18 7.26
CA GLY A 29 -19.81 -14.93 7.69
C GLY A 29 -20.26 -14.46 9.07
N ARG A 30 -21.57 -14.45 9.35
CA ARG A 30 -22.11 -13.91 10.61
C ARG A 30 -21.74 -14.72 11.86
N PRO A 31 -21.89 -16.05 11.89
CA PRO A 31 -21.37 -16.85 12.99
C PRO A 31 -19.86 -16.69 13.13
N ALA A 32 -19.15 -16.53 12.01
CA ALA A 32 -17.71 -16.40 12.03
C ALA A 32 -17.21 -15.06 12.60
N ASP A 33 -17.95 -13.98 12.36
CA ASP A 33 -17.68 -12.68 12.96
C ASP A 33 -18.02 -12.66 14.46
N ALA A 34 -19.07 -13.38 14.87
CA ALA A 34 -19.46 -13.48 16.28
C ALA A 34 -18.39 -14.16 17.13
N TRP A 35 -17.88 -15.33 16.74
CA TRP A 35 -16.82 -15.98 17.51
C TRP A 35 -15.52 -15.18 17.47
N LYS A 36 -15.22 -14.48 16.38
CA LYS A 36 -14.05 -13.58 16.31
C LYS A 36 -14.10 -12.49 17.38
N LEU A 37 -15.27 -11.88 17.59
CA LEU A 37 -15.47 -10.88 18.65
C LEU A 37 -15.31 -11.50 20.03
N LEU A 38 -15.85 -12.71 20.23
CA LEU A 38 -15.73 -13.47 21.46
C LEU A 38 -14.25 -13.83 21.77
N MET A 39 -13.48 -14.29 20.78
CA MET A 39 -12.05 -14.54 20.96
C MET A 39 -11.27 -13.28 21.34
N LYS A 40 -11.60 -12.12 20.75
CA LYS A 40 -10.99 -10.85 21.12
C LYS A 40 -11.34 -10.38 22.53
N HIS A 41 -12.47 -10.82 23.06
CA HIS A 41 -12.91 -10.49 24.41
C HIS A 41 -12.33 -11.45 25.46
N GLU A 42 -12.23 -12.74 25.13
CA GLU A 42 -11.77 -13.78 26.05
C GLU A 42 -10.24 -13.91 26.13
N PHE A 43 -9.54 -13.55 25.05
CA PHE A 43 -8.09 -13.65 24.97
C PHE A 43 -7.45 -12.27 24.77
N ASP A 44 -6.27 -12.07 25.37
CA ASP A 44 -5.46 -10.86 25.17
C ASP A 44 -4.81 -10.87 23.77
N LEU A 45 -5.62 -10.49 22.78
CA LEU A 45 -5.29 -10.43 21.36
C LEU A 45 -5.38 -9.00 20.87
N VAL A 46 -4.33 -8.55 20.19
CA VAL A 46 -4.29 -7.24 19.52
C VAL A 46 -5.30 -7.21 18.38
N GLN A 47 -5.29 -8.25 17.54
CA GLN A 47 -6.11 -8.28 16.33
C GLN A 47 -6.36 -9.71 15.85
N VAL A 48 -7.52 -9.92 15.22
CA VAL A 48 -7.88 -11.19 14.58
C VAL A 48 -8.30 -10.90 13.14
N PHE A 49 -7.63 -11.54 12.19
CA PHE A 49 -7.95 -11.51 10.77
C PHE A 49 -8.65 -12.80 10.38
N ARG A 50 -9.72 -12.66 9.59
CA ARG A 50 -10.53 -13.76 9.11
C ARG A 50 -10.77 -13.59 7.62
N TRP A 51 -10.63 -14.68 6.89
CA TRP A 51 -10.95 -14.78 5.48
C TRP A 51 -11.58 -16.14 5.22
N VAL A 52 -12.90 -16.16 5.07
CA VAL A 52 -13.69 -17.40 4.94
C VAL A 52 -13.36 -18.37 6.09
N ASP A 53 -12.59 -19.41 5.82
CA ASP A 53 -12.13 -20.48 6.70
C ASP A 53 -10.75 -20.23 7.33
N ASN A 54 -9.98 -19.29 6.78
CA ASN A 54 -8.63 -18.98 7.21
C ASN A 54 -8.62 -17.90 8.30
N ASN A 55 -7.97 -18.19 9.44
CA ASN A 55 -7.85 -17.29 10.57
C ASN A 55 -6.38 -16.97 10.89
N LEU A 56 -6.11 -15.72 11.30
CA LEU A 56 -4.82 -15.26 11.77
C LEU A 56 -5.01 -14.44 13.04
N PHE A 57 -4.41 -14.89 14.12
CA PHE A 57 -4.47 -14.25 15.44
C PHE A 57 -3.16 -13.50 15.71
N VAL A 58 -3.27 -12.27 16.22
CA VAL A 58 -2.13 -11.41 16.57
C VAL A 58 -2.24 -11.04 18.04
N LYS A 59 -1.16 -11.28 18.80
CA LYS A 59 -1.04 -10.98 20.22
C LYS A 59 0.17 -10.09 20.51
N THR A 60 0.23 -9.52 21.70
CA THR A 60 1.42 -8.85 22.23
C THR A 60 2.48 -9.88 22.63
N VAL A 61 3.73 -9.44 22.76
CA VAL A 61 4.83 -10.33 23.19
C VAL A 61 4.63 -10.80 24.64
N ASP A 62 4.02 -9.95 25.47
CA ASP A 62 3.78 -10.20 26.89
C ASP A 62 2.56 -11.10 27.14
N SER A 63 1.72 -11.31 26.14
CA SER A 63 0.51 -12.14 26.26
C SER A 63 0.89 -13.62 26.39
N LEU A 64 0.39 -14.26 27.45
CA LEU A 64 0.59 -15.69 27.74
C LEU A 64 -0.30 -16.60 26.89
N VAL A 65 -1.18 -16.02 26.05
CA VAL A 65 -2.12 -16.79 25.22
C VAL A 65 -1.37 -17.69 24.26
N ASN A 66 -1.74 -18.98 24.25
CA ASN A 66 -1.24 -19.94 23.28
C ASN A 66 -2.32 -20.38 22.29
N VAL A 67 -1.90 -20.85 21.11
CA VAL A 67 -2.82 -21.20 20.03
C VAL A 67 -3.72 -22.37 20.43
N GLU A 68 -3.24 -23.28 21.27
CA GLU A 68 -3.97 -24.45 21.75
C GLU A 68 -5.16 -24.03 22.63
N GLN A 69 -5.03 -22.96 23.41
CA GLN A 69 -6.14 -22.43 24.23
C GLN A 69 -7.26 -21.87 23.33
N ILE A 70 -6.87 -21.19 22.24
CA ILE A 70 -7.81 -20.67 21.25
C ILE A 70 -8.51 -21.83 20.53
N VAL A 71 -7.76 -22.87 20.14
CA VAL A 71 -8.31 -24.06 19.47
C VAL A 71 -9.28 -24.81 20.38
N ALA A 72 -8.93 -25.03 21.65
CA ALA A 72 -9.82 -25.67 22.62
C ALA A 72 -11.13 -24.89 22.77
N ARG A 73 -11.05 -23.55 22.85
CA ARG A 73 -12.24 -22.71 22.96
C ARG A 73 -13.10 -22.73 21.69
N LEU A 74 -12.48 -22.78 20.51
CA LEU A 74 -13.20 -22.95 19.25
C LEU A 74 -13.93 -24.29 19.20
N GLU A 75 -13.32 -25.36 19.70
CA GLU A 75 -13.92 -26.69 19.76
C GLU A 75 -15.14 -26.72 20.70
N GLU A 76 -15.07 -26.07 21.86
CA GLU A 76 -16.22 -25.88 22.77
C GLU A 76 -17.39 -25.14 22.10
N LEU A 77 -17.09 -24.20 21.20
CA LEU A 77 -18.08 -23.45 20.41
C LEU A 77 -18.58 -24.23 19.19
N GLY A 78 -18.16 -25.47 19.01
CA GLY A 78 -18.54 -26.35 17.90
C GLY A 78 -17.80 -26.07 16.59
N VAL A 79 -16.73 -25.28 16.61
CA VAL A 79 -15.90 -24.97 15.44
C VAL A 79 -14.72 -25.95 15.38
N LYS A 80 -14.83 -26.95 14.51
CA LYS A 80 -13.74 -27.93 14.30
C LYS A 80 -12.63 -27.33 13.45
N THR A 81 -11.42 -27.26 14.01
CA THR A 81 -10.19 -26.89 13.28
C THR A 81 -9.38 -28.13 12.92
N ASN A 82 -8.66 -28.11 11.79
CA ASN A 82 -7.75 -29.20 11.45
C ASN A 82 -6.42 -29.02 12.22
N PRO A 83 -6.05 -29.95 13.14
CA PRO A 83 -4.87 -29.81 13.99
C PRO A 83 -3.55 -29.73 13.21
N GLU A 84 -3.45 -30.40 12.05
CA GLU A 84 -2.24 -30.37 11.21
C GLU A 84 -2.00 -29.00 10.55
N LYS A 85 -3.08 -28.20 10.39
CA LYS A 85 -3.04 -26.89 9.75
C LYS A 85 -2.96 -25.74 10.76
N VAL A 86 -2.99 -26.05 12.06
CA VAL A 86 -2.77 -25.06 13.13
C VAL A 86 -1.28 -24.83 13.25
N HIS A 87 -0.89 -23.56 13.32
CA HIS A 87 0.49 -23.16 13.50
C HIS A 87 0.61 -22.34 14.79
N PRO A 88 1.66 -22.58 15.61
CA PRO A 88 1.89 -21.79 16.81
C PRO A 88 2.25 -20.34 16.46
N PHE A 89 2.16 -19.45 17.44
CA PHE A 89 2.51 -18.05 17.27
C PHE A 89 3.99 -17.90 16.85
N LYS A 90 4.23 -17.13 15.79
CA LYS A 90 5.55 -16.84 15.22
C LYS A 90 5.62 -15.38 14.77
N GLY A 91 6.83 -14.84 14.69
CA GLY A 91 7.06 -13.49 14.16
C GLY A 91 6.70 -13.35 12.68
N GLU A 92 6.82 -14.43 11.91
CA GLU A 92 6.33 -14.51 10.53
C GLU A 92 5.41 -15.72 10.34
N GLN A 93 4.26 -15.50 9.69
CA GLN A 93 3.28 -16.56 9.42
C GLN A 93 2.67 -16.43 8.03
N LYS A 94 2.42 -17.56 7.37
CA LYS A 94 1.72 -17.59 6.09
C LYS A 94 0.22 -17.48 6.31
N TYR A 95 -0.42 -16.49 5.68
CA TYR A 95 -1.86 -16.28 5.72
C TYR A 95 -2.38 -15.84 4.35
N ILE A 96 -3.46 -16.48 3.86
CA ILE A 96 -4.06 -16.28 2.53
C ILE A 96 -3.06 -16.26 1.36
N GLY A 97 -1.95 -16.98 1.50
CA GLY A 97 -0.91 -17.07 0.48
C GLY A 97 0.17 -15.98 0.52
N PHE A 98 0.14 -15.09 1.52
CA PHE A 98 1.17 -14.09 1.80
C PHE A 98 1.91 -14.44 3.09
N ILE A 99 3.15 -13.96 3.25
CA ILE A 99 3.92 -14.03 4.48
C ILE A 99 3.68 -12.73 5.25
N TRP A 100 3.14 -12.85 6.46
CA TRP A 100 2.81 -11.74 7.34
C TRP A 100 3.84 -11.66 8.45
N ASN A 101 4.35 -10.46 8.71
CA ASN A 101 5.23 -10.16 9.83
C ASN A 101 4.54 -9.12 10.72
N ALA A 102 4.06 -9.55 11.90
CA ALA A 102 3.32 -8.68 12.81
C ALA A 102 4.22 -7.66 13.51
N THR A 103 5.47 -8.04 13.84
CA THR A 103 6.44 -7.17 14.50
C THR A 103 6.82 -5.97 13.63
N ARG A 104 7.03 -6.20 12.33
CA ARG A 104 7.34 -5.16 11.33
C ARG A 104 6.10 -4.58 10.67
N LYS A 105 4.91 -5.11 10.98
CA LYS A 105 3.63 -4.78 10.34
C LYS A 105 3.65 -4.89 8.80
N THR A 106 4.47 -5.78 8.23
CA THR A 106 4.62 -5.95 6.78
C THR A 106 3.98 -7.24 6.26
N VAL A 107 3.47 -7.23 5.03
CA VAL A 107 2.95 -8.41 4.32
C VAL A 107 3.64 -8.55 2.98
N ARG A 108 4.19 -9.74 2.69
CA ARG A 108 4.96 -10.02 1.47
C ARG A 108 4.54 -11.28 0.72
N LEU A 109 4.81 -11.32 -0.58
CA LEU A 109 4.59 -12.52 -1.40
C LEU A 109 5.70 -13.56 -1.15
N PRO A 110 5.36 -14.86 -0.97
CA PRO A 110 6.36 -15.92 -0.93
C PRO A 110 7.12 -16.01 -2.26
N GLY A 111 8.44 -16.24 -2.20
CA GLY A 111 9.30 -16.30 -3.38
C GLY A 111 8.84 -17.30 -4.44
N ASP A 112 8.30 -18.45 -4.03
CA ASP A 112 7.93 -19.53 -4.96
C ASP A 112 6.69 -19.20 -5.81
N LYS A 113 5.73 -18.45 -5.23
CA LYS A 113 4.54 -17.98 -5.96
C LYS A 113 4.89 -16.89 -6.98
N ARG A 114 5.98 -16.16 -6.78
CA ARG A 114 6.49 -15.15 -7.71
C ARG A 114 6.82 -15.77 -9.07
N PHE A 115 7.49 -16.92 -9.07
CA PHE A 115 7.85 -17.63 -10.30
C PHE A 115 6.62 -18.15 -11.02
N GLN A 116 5.67 -18.77 -10.30
CA GLN A 116 4.43 -19.27 -10.90
C GLN A 116 3.56 -18.15 -11.50
N GLN A 117 3.46 -17.00 -10.85
CA GLN A 117 2.70 -15.85 -11.40
C GLN A 117 3.37 -15.22 -12.62
N ILE A 118 4.70 -15.11 -12.62
CA ILE A 118 5.45 -14.66 -13.80
C ILE A 118 5.26 -15.65 -14.95
N GLN A 119 5.34 -16.96 -14.69
CA GLN A 119 5.12 -18.01 -15.70
C GLN A 119 3.67 -17.98 -16.23
N GLN A 120 2.67 -17.79 -15.37
CA GLN A 120 1.27 -17.70 -15.77
C GLN A 120 0.97 -16.42 -16.58
N MET A 121 1.60 -15.30 -16.23
CA MET A 121 1.54 -14.07 -17.01
C MET A 121 2.23 -14.21 -18.38
N LEU A 122 3.37 -14.91 -18.43
CA LEU A 122 4.08 -15.18 -19.68
C LEU A 122 3.30 -16.15 -20.58
N SER A 123 2.66 -17.19 -20.02
CA SER A 123 1.85 -18.13 -20.79
C SER A 123 0.56 -17.49 -21.33
N GLN A 124 -0.14 -16.67 -20.52
CA GLN A 124 -1.29 -15.89 -20.99
C GLN A 124 -0.91 -14.92 -22.11
N ARG A 125 0.30 -14.35 -22.04
CA ARG A 125 0.82 -13.43 -23.06
C ARG A 125 1.21 -14.14 -24.35
N ALA A 126 1.70 -15.38 -24.28
CA ALA A 126 1.98 -16.22 -25.45
C ALA A 126 0.68 -16.60 -26.19
N VAL A 127 -0.37 -17.00 -25.48
CA VAL A 127 -1.70 -17.30 -26.06
C VAL A 127 -2.30 -16.07 -26.76
N LEU A 128 -2.11 -14.87 -26.20
CA LEU A 128 -2.55 -13.60 -26.80
C LEU A 128 -1.72 -13.15 -28.03
N LEU A 129 -0.48 -13.62 -28.15
CA LEU A 129 0.40 -13.37 -29.30
C LEU A 129 0.06 -14.32 -30.46
N ASP A 130 -0.22 -15.59 -30.17
CA ASP A 130 -0.66 -16.56 -31.17
C ASP A 130 -2.04 -16.20 -31.76
N ALA A 131 -2.95 -15.69 -30.93
CA ALA A 131 -4.25 -15.19 -31.40
C ALA A 131 -4.16 -13.94 -32.32
N ARG A 132 -3.00 -13.26 -32.36
CA ARG A 132 -2.76 -12.09 -33.25
C ARG A 132 -2.03 -12.45 -34.55
N MET A 133 -1.53 -13.67 -34.68
CA MET A 133 -0.81 -14.16 -35.86
C MET A 133 -1.71 -14.99 -36.80
N GLY A 134 -3.04 -14.86 -36.67
CA GLY A 134 -4.03 -15.44 -37.58
C GLY A 134 -4.26 -14.59 -38.83
N THR A 135 -3.68 -15.06 -39.94
CA THR A 135 -3.88 -14.76 -41.38
C THR A 135 -3.86 -13.31 -41.90
N PRO A 136 -3.04 -13.00 -42.95
CA PRO A 136 -3.04 -11.69 -43.60
C PRO A 136 -4.17 -11.59 -44.64
N ARG A 137 -5.01 -10.55 -44.55
CA ARG A 137 -5.83 -10.07 -45.68
C ARG A 137 -5.81 -8.54 -45.75
N ASP A 138 -5.18 -8.09 -46.82
CA ASP A 138 -5.45 -6.94 -47.67
C ASP A 138 -5.60 -5.52 -47.09
N GLY A 139 -4.69 -4.66 -47.58
CA GLY A 139 -4.95 -3.29 -48.01
C GLY A 139 -5.92 -2.41 -47.20
N SER A 140 -5.48 -1.89 -46.06
CA SER A 140 -5.78 -0.51 -45.62
C SER A 140 -5.03 -0.19 -44.33
N THR A 141 -4.49 1.03 -44.27
CA THR A 141 -3.71 1.58 -43.17
C THR A 141 -4.51 1.59 -41.84
N PRO A 142 -4.07 0.87 -40.79
CA PRO A 142 -4.72 0.95 -39.49
C PRO A 142 -4.09 2.10 -38.67
N THR A 143 -4.93 3.06 -38.29
CA THR A 143 -4.67 3.97 -37.18
C THR A 143 -4.38 3.17 -35.90
N LYS A 144 -3.32 3.59 -35.18
CA LYS A 144 -2.75 2.89 -34.02
C LYS A 144 -3.82 2.58 -32.94
N PRO A 145 -4.03 1.31 -32.55
CA PRO A 145 -4.81 0.99 -31.36
C PRO A 145 -3.97 1.30 -30.11
N CYS A 146 -4.50 2.18 -29.26
CA CYS A 146 -3.97 2.49 -27.94
C CYS A 146 -3.94 1.23 -27.07
N THR A 147 -2.75 0.65 -26.86
CA THR A 147 -2.56 -0.44 -25.91
C THR A 147 -2.47 0.12 -24.50
N ARG A 148 -3.60 0.23 -23.80
CA ARG A 148 -3.62 0.41 -22.35
C ARG A 148 -2.97 -0.83 -21.71
N ARG A 149 -1.72 -0.70 -21.25
CA ARG A 149 -1.05 -1.71 -20.43
C ARG A 149 -1.54 -1.57 -18.98
N PRO A 150 -2.07 -2.62 -18.34
CA PRO A 150 -2.03 -2.70 -16.89
C PRO A 150 -0.59 -3.11 -16.51
N ARG A 151 0.27 -2.13 -16.23
CA ARG A 151 1.58 -2.37 -15.61
C ARG A 151 1.47 -2.05 -14.11
N ALA A 152 0.63 -2.81 -13.42
CA ALA A 152 0.75 -2.93 -11.98
C ALA A 152 2.02 -3.74 -11.73
N VAL A 153 3.09 -3.07 -11.31
CA VAL A 153 4.22 -3.76 -10.68
C VAL A 153 3.63 -4.46 -9.46
N ALA A 154 3.54 -5.79 -9.50
CA ALA A 154 3.19 -6.57 -8.33
C ALA A 154 4.29 -6.34 -7.28
N ARG A 155 3.97 -5.57 -6.22
CA ARG A 155 4.93 -5.17 -5.19
C ARG A 155 5.07 -6.28 -4.15
N ASN A 156 6.28 -6.39 -3.61
CA ASN A 156 6.65 -7.50 -2.76
C ASN A 156 6.29 -7.30 -1.28
N THR A 157 6.04 -6.07 -0.80
CA THR A 157 5.77 -5.80 0.61
C THR A 157 4.84 -4.60 0.80
N THR A 158 3.79 -4.74 1.61
CA THR A 158 2.89 -3.64 2.01
C THR A 158 2.75 -3.63 3.55
N LEU A 159 2.74 -2.44 4.17
CA LEU A 159 2.40 -2.31 5.59
C LEU A 159 0.91 -2.60 5.79
N PHE A 160 0.56 -3.53 6.68
CA PHE A 160 -0.81 -4.00 6.81
C PHE A 160 -1.65 -3.19 7.81
N GLN A 161 -1.02 -2.61 8.84
CA GLN A 161 -1.69 -1.67 9.73
C GLN A 161 -1.20 -0.26 9.47
N ARG A 162 -2.09 0.61 8.97
CA ARG A 162 -1.91 2.05 9.14
C ARG A 162 -1.89 2.34 10.64
N ASN A 163 -0.91 3.09 11.13
CA ASN A 163 -1.05 3.65 12.47
C ASN A 163 -2.32 4.51 12.47
N PRO A 164 -3.32 4.25 13.32
CA PRO A 164 -4.60 4.97 13.28
C PRO A 164 -4.44 6.45 13.60
N ASP A 165 -3.35 6.82 14.29
CA ASP A 165 -3.04 8.20 14.65
C ASP A 165 -1.89 8.73 13.78
N PRO A 166 -2.19 9.59 12.79
CA PRO A 166 -1.18 10.31 12.04
C PRO A 166 -0.40 11.24 12.97
N THR A 167 0.92 11.11 12.97
CA THR A 167 1.81 11.99 13.73
C THR A 167 2.01 13.29 12.94
N ASP A 168 1.67 14.41 13.56
CA ASP A 168 2.03 15.73 13.05
C ASP A 168 3.46 16.07 13.49
N MET A 169 4.31 16.39 12.53
CA MET A 169 5.66 16.91 12.78
C MET A 169 5.84 18.32 12.22
N GLY A 170 4.76 18.96 11.78
CA GLY A 170 4.81 20.21 11.04
C GLY A 170 5.55 20.03 9.71
N TRP A 171 5.36 18.89 9.03
CA TRP A 171 5.92 18.68 7.70
C TRP A 171 5.06 19.40 6.65
N VAL A 172 5.62 20.47 6.10
CA VAL A 172 5.02 21.28 5.04
C VAL A 172 5.99 21.32 3.86
N GLY A 173 5.48 21.07 2.66
CA GLY A 173 6.25 21.21 1.42
C GLY A 173 5.53 22.14 0.47
N ASP A 174 6.27 23.05 -0.15
CA ASP A 174 5.74 23.96 -1.16
C ASP A 174 6.67 24.06 -2.37
N ALA A 175 6.09 24.33 -3.54
CA ALA A 175 6.81 24.47 -4.79
C ALA A 175 6.35 25.70 -5.57
N SER A 176 7.30 26.52 -5.97
CA SER A 176 7.09 27.69 -6.80
C SER A 176 7.87 27.57 -8.10
N THR A 177 7.25 27.97 -9.21
CA THR A 177 7.94 28.10 -10.50
C THR A 177 8.88 29.30 -10.57
N SER A 178 8.77 30.24 -9.61
CA SER A 178 9.58 31.46 -9.56
C SER A 178 10.99 31.25 -9.02
N TYR A 179 11.18 30.26 -8.14
CA TYR A 179 12.48 29.98 -7.53
C TYR A 179 12.70 28.48 -7.37
N GLY A 180 11.86 27.79 -6.58
CA GLY A 180 11.88 26.34 -6.50
C GLY A 180 11.11 25.73 -5.35
N ILE A 181 11.76 24.85 -4.59
CA ILE A 181 11.09 23.98 -3.62
C ILE A 181 11.54 24.36 -2.22
N GLY A 182 10.56 24.54 -1.33
CA GLY A 182 10.76 24.75 0.10
C GLY A 182 10.21 23.57 0.90
N ILE A 183 10.98 23.11 1.89
CA ILE A 183 10.58 22.02 2.77
C ILE A 183 10.81 22.45 4.20
N LEU A 184 9.79 22.28 5.03
CA LEU A 184 9.83 22.55 6.46
C LEU A 184 9.35 21.30 7.20
N ILE A 185 10.11 20.86 8.20
CA ILE A 185 9.75 19.77 9.11
C ILE A 185 10.03 20.28 10.53
N GLY A 186 8.96 20.73 11.19
CA GLY A 186 9.05 21.38 12.50
C GLY A 186 9.85 22.68 12.40
N GLN A 187 11.02 22.73 13.01
CA GLN A 187 11.93 23.90 12.91
C GLN A 187 13.02 23.74 11.84
N ARG A 188 13.16 22.54 11.27
CA ARG A 188 14.20 22.21 10.31
C ARG A 188 13.71 22.43 8.90
N TRP A 189 14.57 22.95 8.04
CA TRP A 189 14.15 23.38 6.72
C TRP A 189 15.21 23.09 5.66
N ALA A 190 14.77 22.94 4.42
CA ALA A 190 15.62 22.85 3.25
C ALA A 190 15.01 23.66 2.11
N GLN A 191 15.85 24.18 1.23
CA GLN A 191 15.45 24.96 0.07
C GLN A 191 16.28 24.53 -1.13
N PHE A 192 15.60 24.39 -2.27
CA PHE A 192 16.18 23.96 -3.53
C PHE A 192 15.78 24.94 -4.63
N GLN A 193 16.75 25.36 -5.42
CA GLN A 193 16.54 26.24 -6.56
C GLN A 193 16.34 25.41 -7.83
N LEU A 194 15.39 25.79 -8.68
CA LEU A 194 15.18 25.14 -9.96
C LEU A 194 16.31 25.48 -10.93
N LYS A 195 16.74 24.47 -11.69
CA LYS A 195 17.66 24.63 -12.81
C LYS A 195 16.95 25.24 -14.01
N GLU A 196 17.68 26.00 -14.82
CA GLU A 196 17.17 26.47 -16.11
C GLU A 196 16.74 25.29 -16.99
N GLY A 197 15.58 25.38 -17.63
CA GLY A 197 15.03 24.28 -18.46
C GLY A 197 14.41 23.12 -17.66
N TRP A 198 14.09 23.28 -16.36
CA TRP A 198 13.44 22.21 -15.57
C TRP A 198 12.12 21.68 -16.18
N ASN A 199 11.47 22.49 -17.02
CA ASN A 199 10.25 22.16 -17.74
C ASN A 199 10.48 21.52 -19.13
N ASP A 200 11.72 21.39 -19.59
CA ASP A 200 12.10 20.88 -20.91
C ASP A 200 12.35 19.35 -20.93
N GLY A 201 11.44 18.61 -20.27
CA GLY A 201 11.39 17.14 -20.30
C GLY A 201 10.74 16.55 -21.57
N PRO A 202 10.80 15.21 -21.76
CA PRO A 202 10.07 14.54 -22.84
C PRO A 202 8.57 14.84 -22.73
N LYS A 203 7.92 15.17 -23.85
CA LYS A 203 6.50 15.60 -23.86
C LYS A 203 5.60 14.57 -23.12
N PRO A 204 4.67 15.02 -22.26
CA PRO A 204 4.32 16.42 -21.96
C PRO A 204 5.33 17.13 -21.05
N LYS A 205 5.40 18.47 -21.15
CA LYS A 205 6.28 19.27 -20.28
C LYS A 205 5.92 19.06 -18.82
N ARG A 206 6.93 19.03 -17.94
CA ARG A 206 6.75 18.89 -16.50
C ARG A 206 5.93 20.06 -15.97
N ALA A 207 4.82 19.75 -15.30
CA ALA A 207 3.93 20.74 -14.70
C ALA A 207 4.33 21.03 -13.24
N ILE A 208 3.76 22.09 -12.65
CA ILE A 208 3.97 22.44 -11.23
C ILE A 208 3.62 21.27 -10.28
N ALA A 209 2.61 20.45 -10.63
CA ALA A 209 2.24 19.25 -9.88
C ALA A 209 3.40 18.23 -9.76
N TRP A 210 4.31 18.20 -10.73
CA TRP A 210 5.52 17.39 -10.64
C TRP A 210 6.49 17.96 -9.59
N LEU A 211 6.70 19.28 -9.56
CA LEU A 211 7.55 19.93 -8.54
C LEU A 211 7.02 19.71 -7.13
N GLU A 212 5.71 19.78 -6.93
CA GLU A 212 5.09 19.52 -5.62
C GLU A 212 5.27 18.06 -5.20
N THR A 213 5.21 17.13 -6.15
CA THR A 213 5.49 15.72 -5.88
C THR A 213 6.97 15.52 -5.54
N VAL A 214 7.87 16.23 -6.22
CA VAL A 214 9.30 16.25 -5.88
C VAL A 214 9.52 16.84 -4.47
N ALA A 215 8.75 17.84 -4.05
CA ALA A 215 8.80 18.38 -2.69
C ALA A 215 8.49 17.31 -1.64
N VAL A 216 7.50 16.44 -1.90
CA VAL A 216 7.22 15.28 -1.04
C VAL A 216 8.40 14.30 -1.01
N ARG A 217 8.99 14.00 -2.17
CA ARG A 217 10.16 13.10 -2.27
C ARG A 217 11.36 13.62 -1.48
N LEU A 218 11.72 14.89 -1.69
CA LEU A 218 12.81 15.54 -0.96
C LEU A 218 12.51 15.61 0.54
N GLY A 219 11.23 15.76 0.92
CA GLY A 219 10.79 15.70 2.31
C GLY A 219 11.03 14.32 2.94
N LEU A 220 10.84 13.23 2.19
CA LEU A 220 11.19 11.88 2.65
C LEU A 220 12.70 11.69 2.84
N ILE A 221 13.53 12.23 1.95
CA ILE A 221 14.99 12.21 2.12
C ILE A 221 15.38 13.01 3.37
N ALA A 222 14.75 14.17 3.60
CA ALA A 222 14.95 14.93 4.82
C ALA A 222 14.60 14.10 6.07
N LEU A 223 13.50 13.33 6.03
CA LEU A 223 13.09 12.46 7.14
C LEU A 223 14.05 11.30 7.38
N GLU A 224 14.72 10.80 6.34
CA GLU A 224 15.78 9.80 6.43
C GLU A 224 16.99 10.35 7.21
N GLU A 225 17.42 11.57 6.90
CA GLU A 225 18.49 12.28 7.63
C GLU A 225 18.13 12.54 9.10
N LEU A 226 16.85 12.77 9.38
CA LEU A 226 16.35 12.96 10.74
C LEU A 226 16.16 11.65 11.53
N LYS A 227 16.46 10.49 10.92
CA LYS A 227 16.38 9.15 11.54
C LYS A 227 15.04 8.91 12.24
N ILE A 228 13.94 9.20 11.54
CA ILE A 228 12.59 8.97 12.04
C ILE A 228 12.39 7.49 12.39
N ARG A 229 11.67 7.23 13.48
CA ARG A 229 11.33 5.86 13.89
C ARG A 229 10.40 5.19 12.86
N PRO A 230 10.72 3.97 12.40
CA PRO A 230 9.85 3.16 11.53
C PRO A 230 8.46 2.93 12.12
N GLY A 231 7.48 2.63 11.25
CA GLY A 231 6.12 2.21 11.63
C GLY A 231 5.14 3.35 11.94
N LYS A 232 5.48 4.60 11.61
CA LYS A 232 4.62 5.78 11.81
C LYS A 232 3.89 6.19 10.54
N THR A 233 2.67 6.72 10.73
CA THR A 233 1.95 7.47 9.70
C THR A 233 2.24 8.96 9.93
N LEU A 234 2.75 9.68 8.93
CA LEU A 234 3.10 11.10 9.03
C LEU A 234 2.10 11.99 8.29
N ILE A 235 1.82 13.17 8.85
CA ILE A 235 1.00 14.19 8.18
C ILE A 235 1.88 15.02 7.25
N VAL A 236 1.47 15.15 5.99
CA VAL A 236 2.02 16.07 5.00
C VAL A 236 1.02 17.21 4.80
N TRP A 237 1.38 18.43 5.17
CA TRP A 237 0.57 19.61 4.91
C TRP A 237 0.86 20.13 3.50
N THR A 238 -0.18 20.32 2.70
CA THR A 238 -0.08 20.85 1.33
C THR A 238 -1.25 21.78 1.01
N ASP A 239 -1.00 22.82 0.23
CA ASP A 239 -2.00 23.74 -0.28
C ASP A 239 -2.39 23.45 -1.75
N ASN A 240 -1.84 22.39 -2.35
CA ASN A 240 -2.27 21.89 -3.66
C ASN A 240 -3.21 20.68 -3.55
N THR A 241 -4.36 20.78 -4.22
CA THR A 241 -5.43 19.76 -4.26
C THR A 241 -5.01 18.52 -5.06
N THR A 242 -4.09 18.69 -6.01
CA THR A 242 -3.52 17.62 -6.83
C THR A 242 -2.61 16.73 -5.99
N THR A 243 -1.77 17.33 -5.15
CA THR A 243 -0.87 16.59 -4.25
C THR A 243 -1.65 15.83 -3.19
N GLU A 244 -2.65 16.47 -2.55
CA GLU A 244 -3.56 15.79 -1.63
C GLU A 244 -4.23 14.57 -2.29
N SER A 245 -4.89 14.78 -3.42
CA SER A 245 -5.60 13.68 -4.10
C SER A 245 -4.66 12.60 -4.64
N THR A 246 -3.41 12.94 -4.97
CA THR A 246 -2.38 11.98 -5.39
C THR A 246 -1.90 11.13 -4.23
N VAL A 247 -1.71 11.73 -3.04
CA VAL A 247 -1.35 11.02 -1.81
C VAL A 247 -2.49 10.08 -1.38
N GLU A 248 -3.73 10.57 -1.38
CA GLU A 248 -4.91 9.78 -1.00
C GLU A 248 -5.17 8.61 -1.97
N LYS A 249 -5.17 8.89 -3.27
CA LYS A 249 -5.46 7.87 -4.30
C LYS A 249 -4.24 7.03 -4.66
N GLN A 250 -3.06 7.42 -4.19
CA GLN A 250 -1.77 6.84 -4.52
C GLN A 250 -1.49 6.73 -6.03
N ARG A 251 -2.09 7.64 -6.81
CA ARG A 251 -2.01 7.70 -8.28
C ARG A 251 -2.37 9.10 -8.75
N ALA A 252 -1.72 9.56 -9.80
CA ALA A 252 -2.01 10.80 -10.51
C ALA A 252 -2.46 10.53 -11.94
N THR A 253 -3.09 11.53 -12.56
CA THR A 253 -3.47 11.48 -13.99
C THR A 253 -2.27 11.66 -14.90
N GLN A 254 -1.25 12.41 -14.46
CA GLN A 254 -0.05 12.72 -15.23
C GLN A 254 1.00 11.59 -15.12
N PRO A 255 1.60 11.14 -16.25
CA PRO A 255 2.62 10.08 -16.24
C PRO A 255 3.85 10.40 -15.39
N ASP A 256 4.38 11.62 -15.48
CA ASP A 256 5.63 12.00 -14.79
C ASP A 256 5.45 12.02 -13.27
N VAL A 257 4.30 12.52 -12.81
CA VAL A 257 3.92 12.49 -11.39
C VAL A 257 3.81 11.05 -10.89
N ASN A 258 3.28 10.13 -11.71
CA ASN A 258 3.21 8.71 -11.35
C ASN A 258 4.60 8.06 -11.27
N GLU A 259 5.54 8.42 -12.14
CA GLU A 259 6.91 7.89 -12.05
C GLU A 259 7.61 8.35 -10.77
N GLU A 260 7.46 9.63 -10.39
CA GLU A 260 7.95 10.12 -9.09
C GLU A 260 7.24 9.45 -7.91
N TRP A 261 5.93 9.27 -8.01
CA TRP A 261 5.15 8.60 -6.97
C TRP A 261 5.59 7.15 -6.74
N LYS A 262 6.01 6.43 -7.79
CA LYS A 262 6.59 5.08 -7.63
C LYS A 262 7.87 5.10 -6.80
N LYS A 263 8.71 6.13 -6.98
CA LYS A 263 9.95 6.30 -6.19
C LYS A 263 9.61 6.64 -4.74
N ILE A 264 8.68 7.58 -4.53
CA ILE A 264 8.15 7.94 -3.20
C ILE A 264 7.61 6.69 -2.48
N GLN A 265 6.79 5.88 -3.15
CA GLN A 265 6.25 4.66 -2.58
C GLN A 265 7.35 3.64 -2.23
N ALA A 266 8.39 3.51 -3.06
CA ALA A 266 9.52 2.65 -2.73
C ALA A 266 10.26 3.13 -1.47
N MET A 267 10.46 4.44 -1.32
CA MET A 267 11.06 5.04 -0.13
C MET A 267 10.21 4.80 1.12
N LEU A 268 8.90 5.06 1.06
CA LEU A 268 7.97 4.82 2.17
C LEU A 268 8.03 3.37 2.66
N VAL A 269 8.08 2.40 1.74
CA VAL A 269 8.21 0.99 2.10
C VAL A 269 9.57 0.70 2.76
N ASN A 270 10.67 1.22 2.20
CA ASN A 270 12.01 1.01 2.75
C ASN A 270 12.17 1.61 4.14
N MET A 271 11.58 2.78 4.38
CA MET A 271 11.57 3.47 5.66
C MET A 271 10.51 2.90 6.63
N GLU A 272 9.67 1.99 6.17
CA GLU A 272 8.49 1.46 6.87
C GLU A 272 7.57 2.58 7.40
N LEU A 273 7.33 3.62 6.60
CA LEU A 273 6.47 4.75 6.92
C LEU A 273 5.21 4.76 6.05
N ASP A 274 4.16 5.40 6.55
CA ASP A 274 2.99 5.79 5.76
C ASP A 274 2.81 7.32 5.82
N ILE A 275 2.10 7.90 4.86
CA ILE A 275 1.85 9.34 4.81
C ILE A 275 0.37 9.62 4.56
N THR A 276 -0.12 10.71 5.15
CA THR A 276 -1.47 11.23 4.94
C THR A 276 -1.37 12.70 4.63
N ALA A 277 -2.00 13.14 3.54
CA ALA A 277 -2.05 14.55 3.20
C ALA A 277 -3.14 15.26 4.03
N LYS A 278 -2.87 16.50 4.45
CA LYS A 278 -3.85 17.43 5.00
C LYS A 278 -3.73 18.78 4.31
N ARG A 279 -4.87 19.45 4.15
CA ARG A 279 -4.94 20.78 3.54
C ARG A 279 -4.52 21.88 4.52
N VAL A 280 -3.65 22.76 4.05
CA VAL A 280 -3.39 24.06 4.68
C VAL A 280 -3.80 25.17 3.72
N THR A 281 -4.21 26.31 4.24
CA THR A 281 -4.49 27.48 3.39
C THR A 281 -3.17 28.12 2.94
N SER A 282 -3.10 28.66 1.72
CA SER A 282 -1.85 29.27 1.23
C SER A 282 -1.35 30.43 2.10
N LYS A 283 -2.23 31.09 2.88
CA LYS A 283 -1.85 32.13 3.85
C LYS A 283 -1.12 31.57 5.08
N GLU A 284 -1.38 30.33 5.44
CA GLU A 284 -0.80 29.63 6.58
C GLU A 284 0.32 28.66 6.16
N ASN A 285 0.63 28.60 4.86
CA ASN A 285 1.69 27.76 4.32
C ASN A 285 3.07 28.30 4.72
N ALA A 286 3.62 27.76 5.80
CA ALA A 286 4.93 28.15 6.32
C ALA A 286 6.10 27.88 5.35
N ALA A 287 5.89 27.07 4.31
CA ALA A 287 6.90 26.77 3.28
C ALA A 287 6.85 27.71 2.06
N ASP A 288 5.85 28.59 1.91
CA ASP A 288 5.71 29.50 0.75
C ASP A 288 6.88 30.49 0.64
N ALA A 289 7.35 31.05 1.75
CA ALA A 289 8.53 31.91 1.74
C ALA A 289 9.78 31.14 1.26
N LEU A 290 9.94 29.89 1.73
CA LEU A 290 11.06 29.04 1.35
C LEU A 290 11.03 28.66 -0.13
N SER A 291 9.86 28.32 -0.70
CA SER A 291 9.74 27.96 -2.11
C SER A 291 10.04 29.13 -3.06
N ARG A 292 9.91 30.37 -2.56
CA ARG A 292 10.21 31.63 -3.27
C ARG A 292 11.64 32.17 -3.06
N GLY A 293 12.48 31.46 -2.33
CA GLY A 293 13.87 31.87 -2.10
C GLY A 293 14.11 32.71 -0.83
N ASP A 294 13.06 33.04 -0.07
CA ASP A 294 13.18 33.83 1.16
C ASP A 294 13.54 32.94 2.37
N ARG A 295 14.70 33.21 2.98
CA ARG A 295 15.24 32.49 4.15
C ARG A 295 15.19 33.33 5.44
N THR A 296 14.71 34.57 5.38
CA THR A 296 14.86 35.55 6.47
C THR A 296 14.24 35.11 7.80
N LYS A 297 13.17 34.32 7.74
CA LYS A 297 12.46 33.80 8.93
C LYS A 297 13.03 32.49 9.48
N HIS A 298 14.09 31.94 8.89
CA HIS A 298 14.61 30.61 9.23
C HIS A 298 16.05 30.65 9.73
N ASN A 299 16.32 30.01 10.87
CA ASN A 299 17.66 29.91 11.42
C ASN A 299 18.52 28.93 10.60
N ARG A 300 19.69 29.37 10.15
CA ARG A 300 20.66 28.56 9.39
C ARG A 300 21.10 27.29 10.12
N GLN A 301 21.12 27.29 11.45
CA GLN A 301 21.49 26.12 12.26
C GLN A 301 20.50 24.94 12.09
N HIS A 302 19.27 25.23 11.68
CA HIS A 302 18.25 24.20 11.44
C HIS A 302 18.15 23.79 9.97
N GLN A 303 19.05 24.27 9.12
CA GLN A 303 19.08 23.89 7.71
C GLN A 303 19.49 22.42 7.59
N ILE A 304 18.68 21.63 6.88
CA ILE A 304 18.98 20.23 6.56
C ILE A 304 19.79 20.20 5.28
N LEU A 305 20.96 19.59 5.32
CA LEU A 305 21.74 19.30 4.13
C LEU A 305 21.22 17.99 3.54
N ILE A 306 20.58 18.08 2.38
CA ILE A 306 19.97 16.95 1.69
C ILE A 306 20.77 16.71 0.41
N SER A 307 21.25 15.48 0.23
CA SER A 307 21.84 15.06 -1.04
C SER A 307 20.72 14.90 -2.06
N VAL A 308 20.67 15.80 -3.06
CA VAL A 308 19.68 15.70 -4.14
C VAL A 308 19.99 14.46 -4.98
N PRO A 309 19.00 13.58 -5.25
CA PRO A 309 19.17 12.45 -6.14
C PRO A 309 19.63 12.89 -7.54
N PHE A 310 20.56 12.15 -8.16
CA PHE A 310 21.10 12.48 -9.49
C PHE A 310 20.05 12.67 -10.59
N ASP A 311 18.87 12.04 -10.45
CA ASP A 311 17.78 12.19 -11.41
C ASP A 311 17.01 13.53 -11.29
N LEU A 312 17.31 14.31 -10.25
CA LEU A 312 16.75 15.64 -9.97
C LEU A 312 17.80 16.77 -10.08
N ASP A 313 19.06 16.43 -10.38
CA ASP A 313 20.23 17.34 -10.42
C ASP A 313 20.49 17.97 -11.82
#